data_AF-A0A662HJH4-F1
#
_entry.id   AF-A0A662HJH4-F1
#
_cell.length_a   1.000
_cell.length_b   1.000
_cell.length_c   1.000
_cell.angle_alpha   90.00
_cell.angle_beta   90.00
_cell.angle_gamma   90.00
#
_symmetry.space_group_name_H-M   'P 1'
#
loop_
_entity.id
_entity.type
_entity.pdbx_description
1 polymer ?
#
loop_
_entity_poly.entity_id
_entity_poly.type
_entity_poly.pdbx_seq_one_letter_code
_entity_poly.pdbx_strand_id
1 'polypeptide(L)'
;MTPLTIWFDTIWGRVGVPEEVVRKVVSTVLCPNPYWSYSRFLTREEVSSYLEGSEDPGLLAKVAKYVLFYAENMAFNGYLMHLALKGREEADQYLEWMMGLLKRLRELAIQAEAGATRELVWEMISLCLKYGLDPF
;
A
#
# COMPACT_ATOMS: atom_id res chain seq x y z
N MET A 1 -14.94 -21.41 -14.51
CA MET A 1 -13.83 -20.72 -15.19
C MET A 1 -12.59 -20.89 -14.33
N THR A 2 -11.45 -21.22 -14.92
CA THR A 2 -10.17 -21.27 -14.19
C THR A 2 -9.79 -19.83 -13.80
N PRO A 3 -9.41 -19.55 -12.54
CA PRO A 3 -8.98 -18.21 -12.16
C PRO A 3 -7.78 -17.77 -13.01
N LEU A 4 -7.82 -16.56 -13.55
CA LEU A 4 -6.68 -15.99 -14.27
C LEU A 4 -5.49 -15.91 -13.32
N THR A 5 -4.34 -16.43 -13.73
CA THR A 5 -3.09 -16.35 -12.97
C THR A 5 -2.21 -15.25 -13.56
N ILE A 6 -1.78 -14.31 -12.71
CA ILE A 6 -0.82 -13.27 -13.05
C ILE A 6 0.56 -13.74 -12.56
N TRP A 7 1.57 -13.59 -13.41
CA TRP A 7 2.93 -14.02 -13.11
C TRP A 7 3.80 -12.83 -12.75
N PHE A 8 4.57 -12.97 -11.66
CA PHE A 8 5.49 -11.95 -11.18
C PHE A 8 6.90 -12.51 -11.11
N ASP A 9 7.86 -11.73 -11.57
CA ASP A 9 9.28 -12.04 -11.44
C ASP A 9 9.79 -11.45 -10.11
N THR A 10 10.31 -12.31 -9.25
CA THR A 10 10.97 -11.92 -8.01
C THR A 10 12.45 -12.27 -8.10
N ILE A 11 13.27 -11.73 -7.20
CA ILE A 11 14.71 -12.08 -7.15
C ILE A 11 14.96 -13.54 -6.75
N TRP A 12 13.94 -14.26 -6.26
CA TRP A 12 14.02 -15.69 -5.89
C TRP A 12 13.30 -16.60 -6.88
N GLY A 13 12.77 -16.05 -7.98
CA GLY A 13 12.09 -16.82 -9.02
C GLY A 13 10.71 -16.28 -9.37
N ARG A 14 10.10 -16.95 -10.34
CA ARG A 14 8.81 -16.55 -10.89
C ARG A 14 7.68 -17.20 -10.10
N VAL A 15 6.72 -16.39 -9.65
CA VAL A 15 5.56 -16.85 -8.88
C VAL A 15 4.25 -16.53 -9.59
N GLY A 16 3.30 -17.45 -9.48
CA GLY A 16 1.95 -17.30 -10.00
C GLY A 16 0.98 -16.90 -8.90
N VAL A 17 0.24 -15.82 -9.11
CA VAL A 17 -0.76 -15.31 -8.17
C VAL A 17 -2.12 -15.24 -8.86
N PRO A 18 -3.19 -15.81 -8.28
CA PRO A 18 -4.53 -15.63 -8.80
C PRO A 18 -4.92 -14.14 -8.86
N GLU A 19 -5.54 -13.70 -9.95
CA GLU A 19 -5.97 -12.32 -10.14
C GLU A 19 -6.85 -11.81 -8.98
N GLU A 20 -7.72 -12.67 -8.44
CA GLU A 20 -8.57 -12.36 -7.30
C GLU A 20 -7.78 -11.97 -6.04
N VAL A 21 -6.61 -12.59 -5.84
CA VAL A 21 -5.70 -12.23 -4.74
C VAL A 21 -5.13 -10.84 -5.00
N VAL A 22 -4.64 -10.58 -6.21
CA VAL A 22 -4.12 -9.24 -6.58
C VAL A 22 -5.17 -8.16 -6.34
N ARG A 23 -6.41 -8.36 -6.81
CA ARG A 23 -7.52 -7.43 -6.62
C ARG A 23 -7.96 -7.29 -5.16
N LYS A 24 -7.77 -8.32 -4.34
CA LYS A 24 -8.04 -8.27 -2.90
C LYS A 24 -7.02 -7.38 -2.16
N VAL A 25 -5.75 -7.47 -2.54
CA VAL A 25 -4.65 -6.72 -1.89
C VAL A 25 -4.54 -5.29 -2.42
N VAL A 26 -4.67 -5.09 -3.72
CA VAL A 26 -4.44 -3.78 -4.37
C VAL A 26 -5.77 -3.23 -4.88
N SER A 27 -6.32 -2.25 -4.17
CA SER A 27 -7.50 -1.48 -4.58
C SER A 27 -7.14 -0.18 -5.32
N THR A 28 -5.89 0.24 -5.21
CA THR A 28 -5.32 1.42 -5.89
C THR A 28 -4.77 1.03 -7.27
N VAL A 29 -3.44 1.06 -7.44
CA VAL A 29 -2.73 0.66 -8.66
C VAL A 29 -1.49 -0.12 -8.27
N LEU A 30 -1.22 -1.20 -9.01
CA LEU A 30 -0.01 -1.99 -8.83
C LEU A 30 1.19 -1.20 -9.38
N CYS A 31 2.24 -1.06 -8.58
CA CYS A 31 3.45 -0.33 -8.92
C CYS A 31 4.69 -1.14 -8.52
N PRO A 32 5.67 -1.32 -9.44
CA PRO A 32 6.90 -2.05 -9.12
C PRO A 32 7.71 -1.47 -7.96
N ASN A 33 7.61 -0.15 -7.75
CA ASN A 33 8.30 0.54 -6.67
C ASN A 33 7.41 1.69 -6.18
N PRO A 34 6.80 1.56 -4.98
CA PRO A 34 5.83 2.52 -4.49
C PRO A 34 6.45 3.74 -3.81
N TYR A 35 7.76 3.80 -3.58
CA TYR A 35 8.40 4.95 -2.94
C TYR A 35 8.09 6.22 -3.74
N TRP A 36 7.65 7.29 -3.07
CA TRP A 36 7.16 8.52 -3.70
C TRP A 36 8.13 9.08 -4.75
N SER A 37 9.44 9.02 -4.47
CA SER A 37 10.50 9.52 -5.35
C SER A 37 10.62 8.74 -6.66
N TYR A 38 10.20 7.48 -6.67
CA TYR A 38 10.19 6.61 -7.85
C TYR A 38 8.82 6.56 -8.52
N SER A 39 7.75 6.34 -7.75
CA SER A 39 6.39 6.20 -8.26
C SER A 39 5.83 7.50 -8.84
N ARG A 40 6.41 8.65 -8.44
CA ARG A 40 5.95 10.00 -8.78
C ARG A 40 4.51 10.28 -8.35
N PHE A 41 4.00 9.48 -7.40
CA PHE A 41 2.67 9.71 -6.84
C PHE A 41 2.65 11.04 -6.07
N LEU A 42 3.74 11.36 -5.37
CA LEU A 42 4.00 12.67 -4.78
C LEU A 42 5.30 13.24 -5.35
N THR A 43 5.34 14.55 -5.50
CA THR A 43 6.56 15.32 -5.79
C THR A 43 7.35 15.58 -4.51
N ARG A 44 8.62 15.96 -4.64
CA ARG A 44 9.44 16.33 -3.48
C ARG A 44 8.84 17.53 -2.75
N GLU A 45 8.34 18.50 -3.48
CA GLU A 45 7.74 19.73 -2.96
C GLU A 45 6.48 19.43 -2.15
N GLU A 46 5.65 18.49 -2.62
CA GLU A 46 4.46 18.02 -1.89
C GLU A 46 4.83 17.28 -0.60
N VAL A 47 5.85 16.41 -0.65
CA VAL A 47 6.35 15.72 0.55
C VAL A 47 6.91 16.72 1.56
N SER A 48 7.77 17.64 1.11
CA SER A 48 8.32 18.69 1.97
C SER A 48 7.21 19.55 2.58
N SER A 49 6.26 20.02 1.77
CA SER A 49 5.11 20.81 2.24
C SER A 49 4.29 20.08 3.30
N TYR A 50 4.03 18.78 3.11
CA TYR A 50 3.36 17.96 4.11
C TYR A 50 4.17 17.84 5.40
N LEU A 51 5.45 17.52 5.31
CA LEU A 51 6.34 17.37 6.48
C LEU A 51 6.52 18.68 7.26
N GLU A 52 6.52 19.82 6.57
CA GLU A 52 6.61 21.17 7.15
C GLU A 52 5.30 21.64 7.82
N GLY A 53 4.20 20.90 7.69
CA GLY A 53 2.98 21.18 8.44
C GLY A 53 1.79 21.65 7.61
N SER A 54 1.82 21.51 6.28
CA SER A 54 0.69 21.93 5.43
C SER A 54 -0.64 21.34 5.89
N GLU A 55 -1.67 22.20 5.91
CA GLU A 55 -3.07 21.87 6.16
C GLU A 55 -3.92 21.95 4.89
N ASP A 56 -3.30 22.09 3.71
CA ASP A 56 -4.01 22.12 2.43
C ASP A 56 -4.81 20.81 2.25
N PRO A 57 -6.15 20.85 2.19
CA PRO A 57 -6.97 19.64 2.12
C PRO A 57 -6.71 18.80 0.87
N GLY A 58 -6.35 19.43 -0.26
CA GLY A 58 -6.02 18.74 -1.51
C GLY A 58 -4.70 17.98 -1.41
N LEU A 59 -3.67 18.59 -0.82
CA LEU A 59 -2.42 17.91 -0.52
C LEU A 59 -2.63 16.76 0.48
N LEU A 60 -3.38 17.00 1.55
CA LEU A 60 -3.66 15.98 2.56
C LEU A 60 -4.43 14.78 1.99
N ALA A 61 -5.44 15.02 1.14
CA ALA A 61 -6.16 13.95 0.46
C ALA A 61 -5.24 13.16 -0.49
N LYS A 62 -4.33 13.84 -1.19
CA LYS A 62 -3.32 13.20 -2.04
C LYS A 62 -2.35 12.34 -1.24
N VAL A 63 -1.88 12.84 -0.10
CA VAL A 63 -1.00 12.10 0.82
C VAL A 63 -1.72 10.89 1.40
N ALA A 64 -2.98 11.01 1.84
CA ALA A 64 -3.78 9.88 2.31
C ALA A 64 -3.87 8.76 1.24
N LYS A 65 -4.14 9.14 -0.01
CA LYS A 65 -4.14 8.23 -1.16
C LYS A 65 -2.79 7.55 -1.37
N TYR A 66 -1.70 8.32 -1.27
CA TYR A 66 -0.34 7.79 -1.36
C TYR A 66 -0.04 6.77 -0.25
N VAL A 67 -0.43 7.03 1.00
CA VAL A 67 -0.20 6.11 2.12
C VAL A 67 -0.90 4.77 1.89
N LEU A 68 -2.15 4.78 1.42
CA LEU A 68 -2.86 3.56 1.03
C LEU A 68 -2.16 2.84 -0.13
N PHE A 69 -1.85 3.58 -1.21
CA PHE A 69 -1.14 3.04 -2.37
C PHE A 69 0.19 2.38 -1.98
N TYR A 70 0.97 3.03 -1.12
CA TYR A 70 2.23 2.51 -0.62
C TYR A 70 2.03 1.23 0.18
N ALA A 71 1.10 1.24 1.14
CA ALA A 71 0.85 0.09 2.00
C ALA A 71 0.36 -1.14 1.21
N GLU A 72 -0.53 -0.95 0.24
CA GLU A 72 -1.01 -2.06 -0.61
C GLU A 72 0.11 -2.67 -1.44
N ASN A 73 0.97 -1.84 -2.06
CA ASN A 73 2.07 -2.33 -2.87
C ASN A 73 3.17 -2.99 -2.02
N MET A 74 3.47 -2.46 -0.84
CA MET A 74 4.43 -3.07 0.08
C MET A 74 3.91 -4.38 0.65
N ALA A 75 2.62 -4.44 1.04
CA ALA A 75 1.99 -5.67 1.47
C ALA A 75 1.99 -6.72 0.35
N PHE A 76 1.67 -6.31 -0.89
CA PHE A 76 1.71 -7.22 -2.02
C PHE A 76 3.12 -7.72 -2.33
N ASN A 77 4.14 -6.86 -2.25
CA ASN A 77 5.54 -7.27 -2.39
C ASN A 77 5.93 -8.28 -1.31
N GLY A 78 5.61 -8.00 -0.04
CA GLY A 78 5.85 -8.93 1.06
C GLY A 78 5.16 -10.29 0.86
N TYR A 79 3.96 -10.30 0.28
CA TYR A 79 3.27 -11.52 -0.11
C TYR A 79 4.05 -12.31 -1.18
N LEU A 80 4.51 -11.64 -2.23
CA LEU A 80 5.33 -12.26 -3.29
C LEU A 80 6.64 -12.83 -2.72
N MET A 81 7.29 -12.12 -1.80
CA MET A 81 8.49 -12.60 -1.11
C MET A 81 8.22 -13.89 -0.34
N HIS A 82 7.17 -13.92 0.48
CA HIS A 82 6.79 -15.12 1.24
C HIS A 82 6.43 -16.28 0.31
N LEU A 83 5.69 -15.99 -0.76
CA LEU A 83 5.29 -17.01 -1.73
C LEU A 83 6.49 -17.64 -2.42
N ALA A 84 7.49 -16.83 -2.79
CA ALA A 84 8.70 -17.31 -3.45
C ALA A 84 9.64 -18.09 -2.51
N LEU A 85 9.77 -17.66 -1.25
CA LEU A 85 10.75 -18.20 -0.31
C LEU A 85 10.21 -19.32 0.58
N LYS A 86 8.96 -19.22 0.99
CA LYS A 86 8.35 -20.07 2.02
C LYS A 86 7.13 -20.87 1.52
N GLY A 87 6.60 -20.51 0.36
CA GLY A 87 5.43 -21.16 -0.22
C GLY A 87 4.10 -20.53 0.19
N ARG A 88 3.02 -21.13 -0.31
CA ARG A 88 1.68 -20.53 -0.30
C ARG A 88 1.09 -20.34 1.10
N GLU A 89 1.25 -21.31 1.99
CA GLU A 89 0.67 -21.26 3.34
C GLU A 89 1.20 -20.06 4.14
N GLU A 90 2.52 -19.88 4.20
CA GLU A 90 3.17 -18.74 4.85
C GLU A 90 2.81 -17.40 4.20
N ALA A 91 2.70 -17.37 2.86
CA ALA A 91 2.28 -16.18 2.14
C ALA A 91 0.85 -15.78 2.49
N ASP A 92 -0.06 -16.74 2.54
CA ASP A 92 -1.47 -16.49 2.83
C ASP A 92 -1.66 -16.07 4.32
N GLN A 93 -0.90 -16.63 5.26
CA GLN A 93 -0.87 -16.17 6.66
C GLN A 93 -0.34 -14.73 6.80
N TYR A 94 0.76 -14.40 6.13
CA TYR A 94 1.28 -13.02 6.07
C TYR A 94 0.22 -12.06 5.52
N LEU A 95 -0.44 -12.46 4.43
CA LEU A 95 -1.45 -11.63 3.81
C LEU A 95 -2.67 -11.44 4.73
N GLU A 96 -3.14 -12.49 5.39
CA GLU A 96 -4.23 -12.41 6.36
C GLU A 96 -3.94 -11.38 7.47
N TRP A 97 -2.72 -11.39 8.01
CA TRP A 97 -2.28 -10.40 8.98
C TRP A 97 -2.30 -8.98 8.41
N MET A 98 -1.78 -8.78 7.18
CA MET A 98 -1.75 -7.46 6.52
C MET A 98 -3.15 -6.96 6.12
N MET A 99 -4.12 -7.84 5.88
CA MET A 99 -5.47 -7.42 5.49
C MET A 99 -6.16 -6.57 6.56
N GLY A 100 -5.81 -6.75 7.85
CA GLY A 100 -6.30 -5.89 8.93
C GLY A 100 -5.88 -4.43 8.74
N LEU A 101 -4.60 -4.19 8.42
CA LEU A 101 -4.08 -2.87 8.07
C LEU A 101 -4.77 -2.31 6.83
N LEU A 102 -4.78 -3.06 5.72
CA LEU A 102 -5.26 -2.55 4.43
C LEU A 102 -6.73 -2.18 4.48
N LYS A 103 -7.57 -2.97 5.16
CA LYS A 103 -8.98 -2.65 5.35
C LYS A 103 -9.15 -1.31 6.07
N ARG A 104 -8.42 -1.10 7.18
CA ARG A 104 -8.50 0.15 7.94
C ARG A 104 -7.98 1.35 7.16
N LEU A 105 -6.89 1.20 6.41
CA LEU A 105 -6.38 2.27 5.55
C LEU A 105 -7.37 2.66 4.44
N ARG A 106 -8.09 1.69 3.86
CA ARG A 106 -9.14 1.98 2.86
C ARG A 106 -10.29 2.79 3.45
N GLU A 107 -10.74 2.44 4.66
CA GLU A 107 -11.76 3.21 5.37
C GLU A 107 -11.31 4.65 5.67
N LEU A 108 -10.06 4.84 6.07
CA LEU A 108 -9.48 6.17 6.34
C LEU A 108 -9.25 6.96 5.06
N ALA A 109 -8.84 6.31 3.97
CA ALA A 109 -8.69 6.94 2.67
C ALA A 109 -10.03 7.47 2.14
N ILE A 110 -11.13 6.72 2.30
CA ILE A 110 -12.48 7.20 1.95
C ILE A 110 -12.86 8.42 2.78
N GLN A 111 -12.55 8.43 4.08
CA GLN A 111 -12.79 9.61 4.93
C GLN A 111 -11.95 10.80 4.47
N ALA A 112 -10.70 10.59 4.07
CA ALA A 112 -9.82 11.64 3.59
C ALA A 112 -10.29 12.21 2.24
N GLU A 113 -10.87 11.39 1.36
CA GLU A 113 -11.51 11.86 0.14
C GLU A 113 -12.70 12.79 0.41
N ALA A 114 -13.44 12.55 1.51
CA ALA A 114 -14.56 13.40 1.91
C ALA A 114 -14.13 14.68 2.66
N GLY A 115 -12.98 14.62 3.36
CA GLY A 115 -12.43 15.75 4.11
C GLY A 115 -11.15 15.37 4.83
N ALA A 116 -10.01 15.52 4.15
CA ALA A 116 -8.72 15.19 4.72
C ALA A 116 -8.29 16.23 5.77
N THR A 117 -7.91 15.74 6.95
CA THR A 117 -7.21 16.53 7.97
C THR A 117 -5.82 15.94 8.23
N ARG A 118 -4.95 16.73 8.86
CA ARG A 118 -3.60 16.28 9.18
C ARG A 118 -3.63 15.12 10.18
N GLU A 119 -4.55 15.15 11.13
CA GLU A 119 -4.76 14.09 12.13
C GLU A 119 -5.17 12.78 11.46
N LEU A 120 -6.07 12.86 10.47
CA LEU A 120 -6.52 11.68 9.73
C LEU A 120 -5.37 11.06 8.92
N VAL A 121 -4.58 11.88 8.22
CA VAL A 121 -3.39 11.41 7.50
C VAL A 121 -2.37 10.81 8.47
N TRP A 122 -2.17 11.45 9.62
CA TRP A 122 -1.27 10.94 10.64
C TRP A 122 -1.74 9.62 11.26
N GLU A 123 -3.05 9.41 11.43
CA GLU A 123 -3.62 8.12 11.83
C GLU A 123 -3.23 7.02 10.83
N MET A 124 -3.34 7.30 9.53
CA MET A 124 -2.94 6.36 8.48
C MET A 124 -1.45 6.02 8.56
N ILE A 125 -0.58 7.02 8.69
CA ILE A 125 0.87 6.82 8.82
C ILE A 125 1.20 6.04 10.10
N SER A 126 0.61 6.41 11.22
CA SER A 126 0.81 5.74 12.51
C SER A 126 0.42 4.27 12.43
N LEU A 127 -0.65 3.95 11.70
CA LEU A 127 -1.07 2.58 11.48
C LEU A 127 -0.07 1.82 10.59
N CYS A 128 0.47 2.43 9.54
CA CYS A 128 1.57 1.84 8.77
C CYS A 128 2.78 1.53 9.65
N LEU A 129 3.22 2.48 10.48
CA LEU A 129 4.37 2.32 11.38
C LEU A 129 4.17 1.16 12.37
N LYS A 130 2.95 0.98 12.89
CA LYS A 130 2.60 -0.16 13.76
C LYS A 130 2.82 -1.53 13.07
N TYR A 131 2.70 -1.58 11.75
CA TYR A 131 2.93 -2.79 10.94
C TYR A 131 4.33 -2.83 10.32
N GLY A 132 5.23 -1.90 10.70
CA GLY A 132 6.60 -1.84 10.18
C GLY A 132 6.70 -1.29 8.75
N LEU A 133 5.71 -0.51 8.30
CA LEU A 133 5.75 0.18 7.02
C LEU A 133 6.00 1.68 7.24
N ASP A 134 6.97 2.24 6.52
CA ASP A 134 7.27 3.67 6.54
C ASP A 134 7.02 4.27 5.14
N PRO A 135 5.94 5.04 4.94
CA PRO A 135 5.66 5.67 3.66
C PRO A 135 6.62 6.80 3.25
N PHE A 136 7.45 7.34 4.16
CA PHE A 136 8.24 8.56 3.93
C PHE A 136 9.75 8.40 4.07
#